data_AF-A0A941KA69-F1
#
_entry.id   AF-A0A941KA69-F1
#
_cell.length_a   1.000
_cell.length_b   1.000
_cell.length_c   1.000
_cell.angle_alpha   90.00
_cell.angle_beta   90.00
_cell.angle_gamma   90.00
#
_symmetry.space_group_name_H-M   'P 1'
#
loop_
_entity.id
_entity.type
_entity.pdbx_description
1 polymer ?
#
loop_
_entity_poly.entity_id
_entity_poly.type
_entity_poly.pdbx_seq_one_letter_code
_entity_poly.pdbx_strand_id
1 'polypeptide(L)'
;MEEQNPGDGPALDLFGNPIQPLRDRRGRPTFRKDKENQDFVAVRAAAGWSQAMIAQALGCDEKTLRKYFSRELSGGQLIVEGMCLDVLLRKVREGHAPSIRQLQERMDRVAAPPPPKKPGDDDKPEAPLGKKEQRLRDAETPADGYGDLYSRIHGGGRTQ
;
A
#
# COMPACT_ATOMS: atom_id res chain seq x y z
N MET A 1 -78.95 6.81 16.54
CA MET A 1 -78.26 7.65 15.55
C MET A 1 -77.03 6.87 15.13
N GLU A 2 -77.10 6.19 14.00
CA GLU A 2 -76.00 5.38 13.48
C GLU A 2 -75.00 6.32 12.79
N GLU A 3 -73.85 6.54 13.43
CA GLU A 3 -72.73 7.27 12.84
C GLU A 3 -72.08 6.40 11.76
N GLN A 4 -72.45 6.66 10.51
CA GLN A 4 -71.78 6.10 9.35
C GLN A 4 -70.36 6.68 9.28
N ASN A 5 -69.37 5.82 9.53
CA ASN A 5 -67.97 6.14 9.30
C ASN A 5 -67.76 6.20 7.77
N PRO A 6 -67.40 7.34 7.15
CA PRO A 6 -67.23 7.43 5.71
C PRO A 6 -65.88 6.80 5.33
N GLY A 7 -65.85 5.48 5.29
CA GLY A 7 -64.74 4.71 4.76
C GLY A 7 -64.88 4.53 3.26
N ASP A 8 -64.45 5.52 2.46
CA ASP A 8 -63.94 5.29 1.09
C ASP A 8 -63.32 6.55 0.43
N GLY A 9 -62.51 7.31 1.17
CA GLY A 9 -61.62 8.31 0.56
C GLY A 9 -60.30 7.66 0.13
N PRO A 10 -59.66 8.05 -0.99
CA PRO A 10 -58.33 7.55 -1.32
C PRO A 10 -57.42 7.83 -0.13
N ALA A 11 -56.76 6.81 0.42
CA ALA A 11 -55.87 7.00 1.57
C ALA A 11 -54.84 8.08 1.20
N LEU A 12 -54.90 9.22 1.88
CA LEU A 12 -54.04 10.36 1.63
C LEU A 12 -52.76 10.22 2.48
N ASP A 13 -51.61 10.51 1.88
CA ASP A 13 -50.33 10.66 2.58
C ASP A 13 -50.34 11.92 3.47
N LEU A 14 -49.34 12.07 4.34
CA LEU A 14 -49.17 13.21 5.26
C LEU A 14 -49.18 14.58 4.57
N PHE A 15 -48.94 14.62 3.26
CA PHE A 15 -48.95 15.81 2.42
C PHE A 15 -50.27 16.00 1.64
N GLY A 16 -51.31 15.23 1.92
CA GLY A 16 -52.61 15.33 1.24
C GLY A 16 -52.61 14.77 -0.19
N ASN A 17 -51.56 14.04 -0.57
CA ASN A 17 -51.46 13.37 -1.87
C ASN A 17 -52.08 11.97 -1.78
N PRO A 18 -52.76 11.47 -2.83
CA PRO A 18 -53.25 10.09 -2.83
C PRO A 18 -52.09 9.09 -2.76
N ILE A 19 -52.16 8.13 -1.85
CA ILE A 19 -51.19 7.04 -1.73
C ILE A 19 -51.24 6.21 -3.01
N GLN A 20 -50.19 6.31 -3.82
CA GLN A 20 -50.07 5.50 -5.03
C GLN A 20 -49.67 4.07 -4.66
N PRO A 21 -50.22 3.05 -5.33
CA PRO A 21 -49.77 1.68 -5.12
C PRO A 21 -48.28 1.55 -5.45
N LEU A 22 -47.56 0.72 -4.68
CA LEU A 22 -46.17 0.42 -4.97
C LEU A 22 -46.03 -0.06 -6.42
N ARG A 23 -45.05 0.48 -7.14
CA ARG A 23 -44.79 0.12 -8.55
C ARG A 23 -44.77 -1.41 -8.71
N ASP A 24 -45.63 -1.90 -9.60
CA ASP A 24 -45.70 -3.31 -9.95
C ASP A 24 -44.32 -3.81 -10.41
N ARG A 25 -43.83 -4.87 -9.77
CA ARG A 25 -42.53 -5.49 -10.06
C ARG A 25 -42.61 -6.51 -11.19
N ARG A 26 -43.78 -6.73 -11.78
CA ARG A 26 -43.93 -7.61 -12.95
C ARG A 26 -43.13 -7.08 -14.15
N GLY A 27 -42.26 -7.92 -14.72
CA GLY A 27 -41.39 -7.60 -15.86
C GLY A 27 -40.10 -8.43 -15.86
N ARG A 28 -39.26 -8.28 -16.90
CA ARG A 28 -37.92 -8.92 -16.93
C ARG A 28 -37.10 -8.39 -15.76
N PRO A 29 -36.52 -9.25 -14.90
CA PRO A 29 -35.69 -8.81 -13.80
C PRO A 29 -34.55 -7.89 -14.26
N THR A 30 -34.33 -6.81 -13.52
CA THR A 30 -33.19 -5.93 -13.74
C THR A 30 -31.89 -6.65 -13.41
N PHE A 31 -30.81 -6.30 -14.10
CA PHE A 31 -29.48 -6.83 -13.83
C PHE A 31 -29.10 -6.67 -12.35
N ARG A 32 -28.62 -7.76 -11.73
CA ARG A 32 -28.25 -7.80 -10.31
C ARG A 32 -26.74 -7.86 -10.17
N LYS A 33 -26.21 -7.02 -9.28
CA LYS A 33 -24.79 -6.98 -8.93
C LYS A 33 -24.49 -8.05 -7.89
N ASP A 34 -23.99 -9.20 -8.32
CA ASP A 34 -23.51 -10.27 -7.44
C ASP A 34 -22.01 -10.12 -7.15
N LYS A 35 -21.55 -10.69 -6.02
CA LYS A 35 -20.13 -10.61 -5.62
C LYS A 35 -19.22 -11.32 -6.62
N GLU A 36 -19.63 -12.47 -7.14
CA GLU A 36 -18.89 -13.19 -8.18
C GLU A 36 -18.71 -12.34 -9.44
N ASN A 37 -19.75 -11.61 -9.86
CA ASN A 37 -19.68 -10.69 -10.99
C ASN A 37 -18.77 -9.49 -10.69
N GLN A 38 -18.73 -9.01 -9.44
CA GLN A 38 -17.82 -7.94 -9.03
C GLN A 38 -16.36 -8.39 -9.15
N ASP A 39 -16.04 -9.55 -8.58
CA ASP A 39 -14.69 -10.12 -8.62
C ASP A 39 -14.28 -10.42 -10.07
N PHE A 40 -15.21 -10.96 -10.87
CA PHE A 40 -15.02 -11.22 -12.29
C PHE A 40 -14.62 -9.95 -13.07
N VAL A 41 -15.34 -8.84 -12.86
CA VAL A 41 -15.09 -7.56 -13.53
C VAL A 41 -13.80 -6.93 -13.02
N ALA A 42 -13.56 -6.93 -11.70
CA ALA A 42 -12.35 -6.34 -11.11
C ALA A 42 -11.07 -7.03 -11.63
N VAL A 43 -11.06 -8.37 -11.73
CA VAL A 43 -9.93 -9.14 -12.27
C VAL A 43 -9.65 -8.79 -13.73
N ARG A 44 -10.70 -8.67 -14.56
CA ARG A 44 -10.53 -8.37 -15.99
C ARG A 44 -10.17 -6.91 -16.25
N ALA A 45 -10.67 -6.00 -15.44
CA ALA A 45 -10.23 -4.61 -15.43
C ALA A 45 -8.75 -4.49 -15.03
N ALA A 46 -8.31 -5.23 -14.00
CA ALA A 46 -6.90 -5.29 -13.61
C ALA A 46 -5.99 -5.90 -14.70
N ALA A 47 -6.52 -6.85 -15.48
CA ALA A 47 -5.84 -7.43 -16.63
C ALA A 47 -5.83 -6.53 -17.89
N GLY A 48 -6.41 -5.33 -17.81
CA GLY A 48 -6.40 -4.34 -18.91
C GLY A 48 -7.40 -4.64 -20.04
N TRP A 49 -8.44 -5.45 -19.79
CA TRP A 49 -9.45 -5.73 -20.82
C TRP A 49 -10.31 -4.50 -21.12
N SER A 50 -10.75 -4.37 -22.38
CA SER A 50 -11.67 -3.29 -22.76
C SER A 50 -13.07 -3.54 -22.17
N GLN A 51 -13.81 -2.46 -21.91
CA GLN A 51 -15.18 -2.56 -21.36
C GLN A 51 -16.11 -3.36 -22.28
N ALA A 52 -15.93 -3.26 -23.60
CA ALA A 52 -16.66 -4.03 -24.60
C ALA A 52 -16.43 -5.55 -24.42
N MET A 53 -15.17 -5.96 -24.26
CA MET A 53 -14.81 -7.36 -24.05
C MET A 53 -15.35 -7.90 -22.73
N ILE A 54 -15.29 -7.10 -21.66
CA ILE A 54 -15.81 -7.49 -20.35
C ILE A 54 -17.34 -7.63 -20.42
N ALA A 55 -18.03 -6.71 -21.08
CA ALA A 55 -19.47 -6.74 -21.26
C ALA A 55 -19.92 -7.97 -22.06
N GLN A 56 -19.21 -8.28 -23.15
CA GLN A 56 -19.44 -9.49 -23.95
C GLN A 56 -19.23 -10.76 -23.13
N ALA A 57 -18.15 -10.83 -22.35
CA ALA A 57 -17.85 -11.99 -21.50
C ALA A 57 -18.88 -12.17 -20.36
N LEU A 58 -19.45 -11.08 -19.84
CA LEU A 58 -20.48 -11.09 -18.81
C LEU A 58 -21.90 -11.32 -19.37
N GLY A 59 -22.07 -11.19 -20.70
CA GLY A 59 -23.38 -11.30 -21.36
C GLY A 59 -24.29 -10.09 -21.10
N CYS A 60 -23.73 -8.90 -20.91
CA CYS A 60 -24.49 -7.67 -20.69
C CYS A 60 -24.11 -6.57 -21.69
N ASP A 61 -24.97 -5.56 -21.83
CA ASP A 61 -24.62 -4.34 -22.56
C ASP A 61 -23.60 -3.49 -21.79
N GLU A 62 -22.76 -2.72 -22.50
CA GLU A 62 -21.75 -1.88 -21.88
C GLU A 62 -22.35 -0.81 -20.96
N LYS A 63 -23.54 -0.29 -21.30
CA LYS A 63 -24.24 0.68 -20.45
C LYS A 63 -24.60 0.06 -19.11
N THR A 64 -24.99 -1.22 -19.11
CA THR A 64 -25.24 -1.99 -17.89
C THR A 64 -23.95 -2.16 -17.10
N LEU A 65 -22.85 -2.52 -17.76
CA LEU A 65 -21.55 -2.67 -17.10
C LEU A 65 -21.11 -1.38 -16.38
N ARG A 66 -21.15 -0.23 -17.07
CA ARG A 66 -20.78 1.09 -16.50
C ARG A 66 -21.69 1.50 -15.34
N LYS A 67 -22.99 1.17 -15.42
CA LYS A 67 -23.97 1.53 -14.38
C LYS A 67 -23.74 0.76 -13.08
N TYR A 68 -23.44 -0.54 -13.15
CA TYR A 68 -23.37 -1.40 -11.96
C TYR A 68 -21.94 -1.60 -11.44
N PHE A 69 -20.92 -1.51 -12.29
CA PHE A 69 -19.53 -1.85 -11.97
C PHE A 69 -18.55 -0.69 -12.13
N SER A 70 -18.99 0.56 -11.95
CA SER A 70 -18.14 1.74 -12.11
C SER A 70 -16.90 1.72 -11.22
N ARG A 71 -17.02 1.22 -9.99
CA ARG A 71 -15.92 1.10 -9.01
C ARG A 71 -14.90 0.05 -9.43
N GLU A 72 -15.38 -1.08 -9.90
CA GLU A 72 -14.54 -2.22 -10.31
C GLU A 72 -13.81 -1.90 -11.62
N LEU A 73 -14.41 -1.10 -12.51
CA LEU A 73 -13.78 -0.62 -13.73
C LEU A 73 -12.68 0.42 -13.45
N SER A 74 -12.89 1.35 -12.52
CA SER A 74 -11.90 2.39 -12.20
C SER A 74 -10.79 1.89 -11.28
N GLY A 75 -11.14 1.06 -10.29
CA GLY A 75 -10.25 0.60 -9.22
C GLY A 75 -9.90 -0.88 -9.28
N GLY A 76 -10.18 -1.58 -10.39
CA GLY A 76 -10.01 -3.03 -10.51
C GLY A 76 -8.61 -3.51 -10.11
N GLN A 77 -7.57 -2.82 -10.57
CA GLN A 77 -6.18 -3.15 -10.23
C GLN A 77 -5.92 -3.07 -8.72
N LEU A 78 -6.36 -1.99 -8.06
CA LEU A 78 -6.18 -1.79 -6.62
C LEU A 78 -6.96 -2.85 -5.81
N ILE A 79 -8.18 -3.18 -6.24
CA ILE A 79 -9.03 -4.18 -5.59
C ILE A 79 -8.35 -5.57 -5.64
N VAL A 80 -7.87 -5.97 -6.82
CA VAL A 80 -7.19 -7.26 -7.02
C VAL A 80 -5.87 -7.31 -6.26
N GLU A 81 -5.09 -6.23 -6.31
CA GLU A 81 -3.83 -6.12 -5.55
C GLU A 81 -4.06 -6.23 -4.05
N GLY A 82 -5.07 -5.54 -3.51
CA GLY A 82 -5.48 -5.64 -2.12
C GLY A 82 -5.87 -7.07 -1.72
N MET A 83 -6.68 -7.76 -2.54
CA MET A 83 -7.03 -9.16 -2.29
C MET A 83 -5.80 -10.08 -2.26
N CYS A 84 -4.84 -9.88 -3.17
CA CYS A 84 -3.58 -10.62 -3.15
C CYS A 84 -2.77 -10.34 -1.88
N LEU A 85 -2.71 -9.09 -1.44
CA LEU A 85 -2.02 -8.68 -0.21
C LEU A 85 -2.66 -9.32 1.03
N ASP A 86 -3.99 -9.35 1.12
CA ASP A 86 -4.71 -9.98 2.23
C ASP A 86 -4.41 -11.47 2.33
N VAL A 87 -4.39 -12.18 1.19
CA VAL A 87 -4.05 -13.60 1.13
C VAL A 87 -2.60 -13.84 1.54
N LEU A 88 -1.67 -13.00 1.06
CA LEU A 88 -0.27 -13.09 1.45
C LEU A 88 -0.09 -12.85 2.95
N LEU A 89 -0.71 -11.81 3.49
CA LEU A 89 -0.65 -11.49 4.92
C LEU A 89 -1.18 -12.63 5.78
N ARG A 90 -2.28 -13.27 5.38
CA ARG A 90 -2.81 -14.44 6.07
C ARG A 90 -1.81 -15.59 6.09
N LYS A 91 -1.21 -15.94 4.95
CA LYS A 91 -0.19 -17.00 4.85
C LYS A 91 1.09 -16.68 5.62
N VAL A 92 1.46 -15.40 5.68
CA VAL A 92 2.60 -14.93 6.48
C VAL A 92 2.34 -15.15 7.97
N ARG A 93 1.13 -14.87 8.47
CA ARG A 93 0.74 -15.15 9.86
C ARG A 93 0.78 -16.65 10.18
N GLU A 94 0.50 -17.49 9.19
CA GLU A 94 0.62 -18.95 9.30
C GLU A 94 2.08 -19.45 9.25
N GLY A 95 3.06 -18.57 8.98
CA GLY A 95 4.48 -18.92 8.91
C GLY A 95 4.95 -19.49 7.57
N HIS A 96 4.16 -19.33 6.50
CA HIS A 96 4.52 -19.83 5.16
C HIS A 96 5.69 -19.03 4.56
N ALA A 97 6.91 -19.57 4.66
CA ALA A 97 8.15 -18.90 4.25
C ALA A 97 8.16 -18.32 2.81
N PRO A 98 7.61 -18.98 1.78
CA PRO A 98 7.53 -18.38 0.45
C PRO A 98 6.67 -17.11 0.40
N SER A 99 5.59 -17.04 1.18
CA SER A 99 4.72 -15.86 1.23
C SER A 99 5.37 -14.69 1.97
N ILE A 100 6.21 -14.98 2.96
CA ILE A 100 7.02 -13.97 3.66
C ILE A 100 7.99 -13.30 2.68
N ARG A 101 8.71 -14.11 1.88
CA ARG A 101 9.63 -13.58 0.86
C ARG A 101 8.90 -12.74 -0.18
N GLN A 102 7.79 -13.24 -0.72
CA GLN A 102 6.99 -12.49 -1.71
C GLN A 102 6.46 -11.16 -1.15
N LEU A 103 6.05 -11.13 0.12
CA LEU A 103 5.59 -9.91 0.76
C LEU A 103 6.76 -8.92 0.95
N GLN A 104 7.92 -9.40 1.40
CA GLN A 104 9.14 -8.58 1.55
C GLN A 104 9.59 -7.99 0.21
N GLU A 105 9.72 -8.80 -0.84
CA GLU A 105 10.10 -8.33 -2.18
C GLU A 105 9.17 -7.22 -2.69
N ARG A 106 7.88 -7.31 -2.38
CA ARG A 106 6.89 -6.31 -2.78
C ARG A 106 7.03 -5.03 -1.94
N MET A 107 7.28 -5.16 -0.63
CA MET A 107 7.56 -4.01 0.23
C MET A 107 8.84 -3.30 -0.20
N ASP A 108 9.88 -4.04 -0.56
CA ASP A 108 11.16 -3.49 -1.02
C ASP A 108 11.03 -2.72 -2.34
N ARG A 109 10.13 -3.16 -3.25
CA ARG A 109 9.83 -2.45 -4.50
C ARG A 109 9.09 -1.12 -4.27
N VAL A 110 8.24 -1.07 -3.24
CA VAL A 110 7.41 0.10 -2.92
C VAL A 110 8.12 1.06 -1.96
N ALA A 111 9.03 0.55 -1.12
CA ALA A 111 9.82 1.35 -0.20
C ALA A 111 10.61 2.40 -1.00
N ALA A 112 10.37 3.67 -0.66
CA ALA A 112 11.22 4.74 -1.14
C ALA A 112 12.67 4.43 -0.75
N PRO A 113 13.67 4.69 -1.62
CA PRO A 113 15.05 4.51 -1.25
C PRO A 113 15.32 5.25 0.05
N PRO A 114 16.05 4.65 1.01
CA PRO A 114 16.37 5.32 2.25
C PRO A 114 16.99 6.69 1.90
N PRO A 115 16.63 7.76 2.65
CA PRO A 115 17.19 9.07 2.38
C PRO A 115 18.71 8.94 2.29
N PRO A 116 19.37 9.55 1.28
CA PRO A 116 20.81 9.41 1.14
C PRO A 116 21.44 9.74 2.48
N LYS A 117 22.20 8.80 3.05
CA LYS A 117 23.03 9.09 4.22
C LYS A 117 23.79 10.36 3.85
N LYS A 118 23.55 11.45 4.60
CA LYS A 118 24.30 12.69 4.39
C LYS A 118 25.78 12.29 4.44
N PRO A 119 26.60 12.63 3.44
CA PRO A 119 28.04 12.44 3.54
C PRO A 119 28.50 13.21 4.78
N GLY A 120 28.87 12.51 5.86
CA GLY A 120 29.31 13.13 7.11
C GLY A 120 28.64 12.69 8.42
N ASP A 121 27.78 11.66 8.47
CA ASP A 121 27.35 11.11 9.77
C ASP A 121 28.33 10.07 10.34
N ASP A 122 29.16 9.48 9.49
CA ASP A 122 30.32 8.65 9.89
C ASP A 122 31.64 9.46 9.91
N ASP A 123 31.63 10.71 9.39
CA ASP A 123 32.77 11.65 9.33
C ASP A 123 32.35 13.03 9.85
N LYS A 124 31.89 13.13 11.11
CA LYS A 124 32.00 14.42 11.79
C LYS A 124 33.47 14.61 12.13
N PRO A 125 34.18 15.61 11.56
CA PRO A 125 35.48 15.97 12.11
C PRO A 125 35.24 16.29 13.58
N GLU A 126 35.92 15.55 14.45
CA GLU A 126 35.87 15.79 15.88
C GLU A 126 36.12 17.29 16.10
N ALA A 127 35.24 17.92 16.88
CA ALA A 127 35.32 19.35 17.17
C ALA A 127 36.78 19.72 17.49
N PRO A 128 37.31 20.85 16.99
CA PRO A 128 38.74 21.14 17.06
C PRO A 128 39.21 21.07 18.51
N LEU A 129 39.87 19.96 18.84
CA LEU A 129 40.39 19.67 20.17
C LEU A 129 41.39 20.77 20.53
N GLY A 130 41.37 21.24 21.77
CA GLY A 130 42.31 22.26 22.19
C GLY A 130 43.75 21.79 21.94
N LYS A 131 44.68 22.70 21.61
CA LYS A 131 46.10 22.38 21.34
C LYS A 131 46.77 21.49 22.41
N LYS A 132 46.21 21.46 23.63
CA LYS A 132 46.65 20.59 24.73
C LYS A 132 46.14 19.15 24.61
N GLU A 133 44.87 18.97 24.25
CA GLU A 133 44.24 17.65 24.10
C GLU A 133 44.73 16.94 22.84
N GLN A 134 44.96 17.71 21.76
CA GLN A 134 45.54 17.18 20.53
C GLN A 134 46.96 16.62 20.76
N ARG A 135 47.79 17.33 21.54
CA ARG A 135 49.12 16.84 21.92
C ARG A 135 49.10 15.57 22.77
N LEU A 136 48.07 15.39 23.61
CA LEU A 136 47.89 14.18 24.41
C LEU A 136 47.52 12.98 23.53
N ARG A 137 46.59 13.17 22.59
CA ARG A 137 46.24 12.13 21.62
C ARG A 137 47.39 11.78 20.68
N ASP A 138 48.12 12.77 20.18
CA ASP A 138 49.31 12.54 19.35
C ASP A 138 50.41 11.77 20.10
N ALA A 139 50.45 11.88 21.44
CA ALA A 139 51.36 11.12 22.29
C ALA A 139 50.86 9.69 22.56
N GLU A 140 49.54 9.46 22.60
CA GLU A 140 48.95 8.12 22.72
C GLU A 140 49.14 7.28 21.45
N THR A 141 49.10 7.91 20.27
CA THR A 141 49.35 7.26 18.97
C THR A 141 50.62 7.83 18.32
N PRO A 142 51.82 7.43 18.77
CA PRO A 142 53.05 7.83 18.11
C PRO A 142 53.13 7.27 16.69
N ALA A 143 53.68 8.05 15.76
CA ALA A 143 53.87 7.62 14.38
C ALA A 143 54.80 6.39 14.28
N ASP A 144 54.55 5.52 13.30
CA ASP A 144 55.23 4.21 13.11
C ASP A 144 56.77 4.25 13.02
N GLY A 145 57.36 5.43 12.82
CA GLY A 145 58.82 5.65 12.80
C GLY A 145 59.45 6.04 14.14
N TYR A 146 58.67 6.20 15.22
CA TYR A 146 59.16 6.68 16.51
C TYR A 146 60.17 5.71 17.16
N GLY A 147 59.94 4.40 17.02
CA GLY A 147 60.84 3.36 17.53
C GLY A 147 62.19 3.32 16.81
N ASP A 148 62.20 3.49 15.49
CA ASP A 148 63.41 3.45 14.65
C ASP A 148 64.34 4.65 14.93
N LEU A 149 63.76 5.80 15.28
CA LEU A 149 64.49 6.99 15.71
C LEU A 149 65.25 6.77 17.03
N TYR A 150 64.62 6.08 17.98
CA TYR A 150 65.26 5.74 19.26
C TYR A 150 66.40 4.73 19.07
N SER A 151 66.20 3.73 18.21
CA SER A 151 67.22 2.76 17.82
C SER A 151 68.42 3.41 17.13
N ARG A 152 68.21 4.45 16.30
CA ARG A 152 69.29 5.17 15.61
C ARG A 152 70.13 6.03 16.55
N ILE A 153 69.51 6.64 17.56
CA ILE A 153 70.20 7.50 18.54
C ILE A 153 71.03 6.67 19.52
N HIS A 154 70.55 5.49 19.91
CA HIS A 154 71.24 4.62 20.89
C HIS A 154 72.09 3.49 20.26
N GLY A 155 71.91 3.20 18.96
CA GLY A 155 72.64 2.15 18.24
C GLY A 155 73.98 2.59 17.61
N GLY A 156 74.33 3.88 17.68
CA GLY A 156 75.57 4.44 17.12
C GLY A 156 76.86 4.13 17.91
N GLY A 157 76.88 3.06 18.72
CA GLY A 157 78.02 2.67 19.54
C GLY A 157 78.60 1.32 19.15
N ARG A 158 79.79 1.36 18.52
CA ARG A 158 80.73 0.26 18.21
C ARG A 158 80.41 -0.61 16.98
N THR A 159 81.14 -0.33 15.91
CA THR A 159 81.82 -1.38 15.11
C THR A 159 83.26 -0.92 14.88
N GLN A 160 84.18 -1.88 14.90
CA GLN A 160 85.64 -1.74 14.98
C GLN A 160 86.28 -1.04 13.77
#